data_AF-A0A8T6WDX5-F1
#
_entry.id   AF-A0A8T6WDX5-F1
#
_cell.length_a   1.000
_cell.length_b   1.000
_cell.length_c   1.000
_cell.angle_alpha   90.00
_cell.angle_beta   90.00
_cell.angle_gamma   90.00
#
_symmetry.space_group_name_H-M   'P 1'
#
loop_
_entity.id
_entity.type
_entity.pdbx_description
1 polymer ?
#
loop_
_entity_poly.entity_id
_entity_poly.type
_entity_poly.pdbx_seq_one_letter_code
_entity_poly.pdbx_strand_id
1 'polypeptide(L)'
;MDKVDEKVKAEFKPLLNKCRELELSSEEKLPSLNHEIDEKSINLYLELLNELKENYARFLEEISPIAGEIAGASEKGADVFKQLRSTKKLLEDLELGLKELNEAMNSHLKDVGKKNPERQKIETIKRDYIELINKKADMAQNFFSQKIYTLMERLKDETERLESYYQPEEGR
;
A
#
# COMPACT_ATOMS: atom_id res chain seq x y z
N MET A 1 -13.78 31.19 12.43
CA MET A 1 -13.12 29.99 11.89
C MET A 1 -11.70 30.41 11.58
N ASP A 2 -10.70 29.65 12.04
CA ASP A 2 -9.29 30.05 11.99
C ASP A 2 -8.77 29.95 10.54
N LYS A 3 -8.03 30.95 10.05
CA LYS A 3 -7.55 30.99 8.66
C LYS A 3 -6.56 29.85 8.36
N VAL A 4 -5.86 29.36 9.41
CA VAL A 4 -4.96 28.20 9.33
C VAL A 4 -5.74 26.92 9.04
N ASP A 5 -6.80 26.67 9.81
CA ASP A 5 -7.65 25.48 9.66
C ASP A 5 -8.26 25.38 8.25
N GLU A 6 -8.72 26.51 7.68
CA GLU A 6 -9.25 26.54 6.30
C GLU A 6 -8.18 26.24 5.25
N LYS A 7 -6.97 26.77 5.41
CA LYS A 7 -5.85 26.54 4.49
C LYS A 7 -5.41 25.08 4.51
N VAL A 8 -5.19 24.52 5.69
CA VAL A 8 -4.75 23.12 5.83
C VAL A 8 -5.84 22.16 5.34
N LYS A 9 -7.12 22.43 5.62
CA LYS A 9 -8.24 21.64 5.06
C LYS A 9 -8.24 21.65 3.53
N ALA A 10 -7.98 22.80 2.90
CA ALA A 10 -7.94 22.91 1.44
C ALA A 10 -6.79 22.09 0.84
N GLU A 11 -5.63 22.08 1.49
CA GLU A 11 -4.44 21.32 1.07
C GLU A 11 -4.64 19.80 1.20
N PHE A 12 -5.30 19.34 2.27
CA PHE A 12 -5.50 17.91 2.53
C PHE A 12 -6.69 17.29 1.77
N LYS A 13 -7.69 18.09 1.38
CA LYS A 13 -8.86 17.61 0.64
C LYS A 13 -8.53 16.79 -0.62
N PRO A 14 -7.63 17.23 -1.53
CA PRO A 14 -7.26 16.40 -2.70
C PRO A 14 -6.54 15.11 -2.31
N LEU A 15 -5.74 15.11 -1.23
CA LEU A 15 -5.05 13.91 -0.74
C LEU A 15 -6.02 12.89 -0.17
N LEU A 16 -7.04 13.33 0.55
CA LEU A 16 -8.10 12.46 1.07
C LEU A 16 -8.93 11.83 -0.05
N ASN A 17 -9.19 12.56 -1.14
CA ASN A 17 -9.83 11.99 -2.32
C ASN A 17 -8.97 10.87 -2.93
N LYS A 18 -7.65 11.05 -2.99
CA LYS A 18 -6.73 10.01 -3.48
C LYS A 18 -6.64 8.81 -2.55
N CYS A 19 -6.74 9.02 -1.24
CA CYS A 19 -6.86 7.91 -0.29
C CYS A 19 -8.10 7.06 -0.59
N ARG A 20 -9.22 7.70 -0.92
CA ARG A 20 -10.44 7.02 -1.33
C ARG A 20 -10.32 6.29 -2.67
N GLU A 21 -9.65 6.88 -3.64
CA GLU A 21 -9.35 6.21 -4.91
C GLU A 21 -8.46 4.98 -4.69
N LEU A 22 -7.47 5.07 -3.80
CA LEU A 22 -6.61 3.95 -3.43
C LEU A 22 -7.35 2.86 -2.66
N GLU A 23 -8.24 3.22 -1.75
CA GLU A 23 -9.13 2.29 -1.04
C GLU A 23 -9.94 1.46 -2.04
N LEU A 24 -10.73 2.13 -2.89
CA LEU A 24 -11.56 1.46 -3.92
C LEU A 24 -10.68 0.62 -4.86
N SER A 25 -9.56 1.18 -5.31
CA SER A 25 -8.62 0.45 -6.17
C SER A 25 -8.02 -0.76 -5.47
N SER A 26 -7.83 -0.75 -4.16
CA SER A 26 -7.25 -1.88 -3.43
C SER A 26 -8.25 -3.02 -3.20
N GLU A 27 -9.53 -2.69 -3.02
CA GLU A 27 -10.61 -3.68 -2.95
C GLU A 27 -10.75 -4.46 -4.26
N GLU A 28 -10.63 -3.76 -5.39
CA GLU A 28 -10.73 -4.36 -6.73
C GLU A 28 -9.46 -5.12 -7.14
N LYS A 29 -8.28 -4.56 -6.84
CA LYS A 29 -6.99 -5.03 -7.40
C LYS A 29 -6.22 -6.02 -6.53
N LEU A 30 -6.66 -6.25 -5.29
CA LEU A 30 -6.07 -7.24 -4.38
C LEU A 30 -7.07 -8.36 -4.05
N PRO A 31 -7.53 -9.14 -5.05
CA PRO A 31 -8.44 -10.26 -4.77
C PRO A 31 -7.73 -11.31 -3.90
N SER A 32 -8.50 -12.08 -3.12
CA SER A 32 -7.95 -13.26 -2.45
C SER A 32 -7.70 -14.37 -3.46
N LEU A 33 -6.53 -15.02 -3.36
CA LEU A 33 -6.18 -16.18 -4.16
C LEU A 33 -6.73 -17.46 -3.56
N ASN A 34 -7.16 -18.37 -4.42
CA ASN A 34 -7.55 -19.72 -4.06
C ASN A 34 -6.52 -20.75 -4.54
N HIS A 35 -6.61 -21.98 -4.05
CA HIS A 35 -5.66 -23.05 -4.39
C HIS A 35 -5.78 -23.56 -5.84
N GLU A 36 -6.84 -23.18 -6.56
CA GLU A 36 -7.09 -23.55 -7.95
C GLU A 36 -6.51 -22.52 -8.95
N ILE A 37 -5.81 -21.49 -8.45
CA ILE A 37 -5.20 -20.45 -9.28
C ILE A 37 -4.30 -21.02 -10.38
N ASP A 38 -4.43 -20.48 -11.58
CA ASP A 38 -3.62 -20.78 -12.76
C ASP A 38 -2.63 -19.64 -13.09
N GLU A 39 -1.69 -19.90 -13.99
CA GLU A 39 -0.69 -18.91 -14.42
C GLU A 39 -1.33 -17.63 -14.98
N LYS A 40 -2.43 -17.76 -15.73
CA LYS A 40 -3.14 -16.61 -16.28
C LYS A 40 -3.69 -15.70 -15.19
N SER A 41 -4.26 -16.28 -14.14
CA SER A 41 -4.78 -15.56 -12.98
C SER A 41 -3.67 -14.88 -12.19
N ILE A 42 -2.50 -15.52 -12.06
CA ILE A 42 -1.32 -14.89 -11.43
C ILE A 42 -0.83 -13.69 -12.24
N ASN A 43 -0.73 -13.84 -13.56
CA ASN A 43 -0.32 -12.73 -14.44
C ASN A 43 -1.29 -11.56 -14.38
N LEU A 44 -2.60 -11.83 -14.40
CA LEU A 44 -3.62 -10.80 -14.21
C LEU A 44 -3.48 -10.12 -12.84
N TYR A 45 -3.21 -10.88 -11.78
CA TYR A 45 -2.95 -10.30 -10.46
C TYR A 45 -1.74 -9.37 -10.50
N LEU A 46 -0.63 -9.79 -11.10
CA LEU A 46 0.57 -8.97 -11.23
C LEU A 46 0.30 -7.65 -11.96
N GLU A 47 -0.54 -7.68 -13.01
CA GLU A 47 -0.98 -6.47 -13.72
C GLU A 47 -1.78 -5.54 -12.80
N LEU A 48 -2.80 -6.06 -12.11
CA LEU A 48 -3.63 -5.29 -11.17
C LEU A 48 -2.80 -4.70 -10.02
N LEU A 49 -1.88 -5.47 -9.46
CA LEU A 49 -0.98 -5.02 -8.39
C LEU A 49 -0.04 -3.91 -8.89
N ASN A 50 0.46 -4.00 -10.13
CA ASN A 50 1.31 -2.97 -10.70
C ASN A 50 0.56 -1.65 -10.88
N GLU A 51 -0.69 -1.68 -11.35
CA GLU A 51 -1.49 -0.46 -11.42
C GLU A 51 -1.74 0.16 -10.04
N LEU A 52 -2.00 -0.66 -9.01
CA LEU A 52 -2.15 -0.17 -7.63
C LEU A 52 -0.85 0.44 -7.13
N LYS A 53 0.30 -0.18 -7.40
CA LYS A 53 1.63 0.35 -7.05
C LYS A 53 1.92 1.68 -7.71
N GLU A 54 1.58 1.85 -8.98
CA GLU A 54 1.73 3.11 -9.71
C GLU A 54 0.84 4.20 -9.14
N ASN A 55 -0.43 3.88 -8.85
CA ASN A 55 -1.35 4.79 -8.17
C ASN A 55 -0.79 5.23 -6.81
N TYR A 56 -0.26 4.28 -6.04
CA TYR A 56 0.30 4.57 -4.73
C TYR A 56 1.60 5.37 -4.80
N ALA A 57 2.45 5.11 -5.80
CA ALA A 57 3.66 5.89 -6.03
C ALA A 57 3.34 7.36 -6.34
N ARG A 58 2.35 7.62 -7.20
CA ARG A 58 1.86 8.99 -7.47
C ARG A 58 1.34 9.68 -6.22
N PHE A 59 0.57 8.96 -5.39
CA PHE A 59 0.13 9.49 -4.10
C PHE A 59 1.31 9.84 -3.18
N LEU A 60 2.32 8.98 -3.11
CA LEU A 60 3.52 9.23 -2.30
C LEU A 60 4.31 10.46 -2.80
N GLU A 61 4.38 10.67 -4.11
CA GLU A 61 5.03 11.86 -4.69
C GLU A 61 4.31 13.14 -4.29
N GLU A 62 2.98 13.14 -4.30
CA GLU A 62 2.18 14.32 -3.96
C GLU A 62 2.17 14.65 -2.47
N ILE A 63 2.19 13.64 -1.60
CA ILE A 63 2.24 13.87 -0.15
C ILE A 63 3.66 14.14 0.35
N SER A 64 4.70 13.78 -0.42
CA SER A 64 6.10 13.89 0.02
C SER A 64 6.54 15.32 0.42
N PRO A 65 6.14 16.41 -0.27
CA PRO A 65 6.49 17.76 0.16
C PRO A 65 5.96 18.07 1.57
N ILE A 66 4.67 17.81 1.81
CA ILE A 66 3.98 18.07 3.08
C ILE A 66 4.56 17.17 4.17
N ALA A 67 4.64 15.86 3.91
CA ALA A 67 5.17 14.90 4.87
C ALA A 67 6.65 15.12 5.17
N GLY A 68 7.44 15.58 4.19
CA GLY A 68 8.86 15.88 4.35
C GLY A 68 9.10 17.10 5.23
N GLU A 69 8.33 18.17 5.03
CA GLU A 69 8.39 19.37 5.88
C GLU A 69 8.05 19.02 7.34
N ILE A 70 6.94 18.30 7.55
CA ILE A 70 6.49 17.92 8.89
C ILE A 70 7.46 16.92 9.53
N ALA A 71 8.01 15.98 8.77
CA ALA A 71 9.01 15.04 9.27
C ALA A 71 10.31 15.73 9.73
N GLY A 72 10.69 16.83 9.08
CA GLY A 72 11.83 17.66 9.51
C GLY A 72 11.59 18.39 10.83
N ALA A 73 10.32 18.62 11.20
CA ALA A 73 9.92 19.41 12.36
C ALA A 73 9.24 18.61 13.49
N SER A 74 8.88 17.35 13.26
CA SER A 74 8.12 16.52 14.21
C SER A 74 8.45 15.03 14.07
N GLU A 75 8.80 14.39 15.19
CA GLU A 75 8.98 12.92 15.26
C GLU A 75 7.72 12.16 14.83
N LYS A 76 6.54 12.70 15.14
CA LYS A 76 5.26 12.11 14.71
C LYS A 76 5.10 12.20 13.19
N GLY A 77 5.51 13.32 12.59
CA GLY A 77 5.55 13.48 11.13
C GLY A 77 6.50 12.47 10.47
N ALA A 78 7.68 12.28 11.06
CA ALA A 78 8.66 11.32 10.58
C ALA A 78 8.13 9.87 10.66
N ASP A 79 7.43 9.52 11.73
CA ASP A 79 6.77 8.22 11.88
C ASP A 79 5.65 8.01 10.85
N VAL A 80 4.81 9.03 10.61
CA VAL A 80 3.78 8.97 9.56
C VAL A 80 4.43 8.71 8.20
N PHE A 81 5.46 9.46 7.84
CA PHE A 81 6.12 9.30 6.54
C PHE A 81 6.79 7.94 6.39
N LYS A 82 7.40 7.42 7.46
CA LYS A 82 7.96 6.08 7.49
C LYS A 82 6.89 5.01 7.25
N GLN A 83 5.72 5.14 7.90
CA GLN A 83 4.62 4.19 7.72
C GLN A 83 4.09 4.22 6.28
N LEU A 84 3.90 5.41 5.69
CA LEU A 84 3.51 5.55 4.28
C LEU A 84 4.53 4.86 3.35
N ARG A 85 5.83 5.11 3.52
CA ARG A 85 6.87 4.43 2.71
C ARG A 85 6.91 2.91 2.92
N SER A 86 6.63 2.44 4.13
CA SER A 86 6.64 1.00 4.43
C SER A 86 5.56 0.22 3.67
N THR A 87 4.42 0.84 3.35
CA THR A 87 3.38 0.21 2.53
C THR A 87 3.85 -0.02 1.09
N LYS A 88 4.69 0.87 0.54
CA LYS A 88 5.28 0.63 -0.79
C LYS A 88 6.06 -0.68 -0.82
N LYS A 89 6.84 -0.93 0.25
CA LYS A 89 7.58 -2.18 0.42
C LYS A 89 6.65 -3.38 0.54
N LEU A 90 5.53 -3.26 1.26
CA LEU A 90 4.52 -4.33 1.34
C LEU A 90 3.99 -4.73 -0.05
N LEU A 91 3.76 -3.76 -0.95
CA LEU A 91 3.31 -4.03 -2.32
C LEU A 91 4.43 -4.66 -3.19
N GLU A 92 5.68 -4.26 -3.00
CA GLU A 92 6.84 -4.89 -3.65
C GLU A 92 7.01 -6.35 -3.17
N ASP A 93 6.85 -6.58 -1.88
CA ASP A 93 6.89 -7.91 -1.26
C ASP A 93 5.73 -8.83 -1.69
N LEU A 94 4.59 -8.25 -2.08
CA LEU A 94 3.47 -8.96 -2.71
C LEU A 94 3.81 -9.38 -4.14
N GLU A 95 4.37 -8.46 -4.93
CA GLU A 95 4.76 -8.72 -6.31
C GLU A 95 5.82 -9.83 -6.38
N LEU A 96 6.80 -9.79 -5.48
CA LEU A 96 7.81 -10.83 -5.38
C LEU A 96 7.19 -12.20 -5.10
N GLY A 97 6.27 -12.27 -4.12
CA GLY A 97 5.58 -13.52 -3.79
C GLY A 97 4.76 -14.09 -4.95
N LEU A 98 4.10 -13.22 -5.74
CA LEU A 98 3.37 -13.63 -6.94
C LEU A 98 4.31 -14.16 -8.04
N LYS A 99 5.48 -13.52 -8.23
CA LYS A 99 6.50 -14.01 -9.17
C LYS A 99 7.07 -15.35 -8.74
N GLU A 100 7.39 -15.51 -7.46
CA GLU A 100 7.87 -16.78 -6.88
C GLU A 100 6.82 -17.90 -7.02
N LEU A 101 5.54 -17.59 -6.78
CA LEU A 101 4.44 -18.53 -7.03
C LEU A 101 4.36 -18.93 -8.51
N ASN A 102 4.48 -17.97 -9.43
CA ASN A 102 4.45 -18.23 -10.87
C ASN A 102 5.63 -19.12 -11.31
N GLU A 103 6.82 -18.85 -10.80
CA GLU A 103 8.02 -19.65 -11.05
C GLU A 103 7.90 -21.06 -10.49
N ALA A 104 7.36 -21.22 -9.27
CA ALA A 104 7.08 -22.53 -8.68
C ALA A 104 6.08 -23.33 -9.53
N MET A 105 5.11 -22.68 -10.16
CA MET A 105 4.18 -23.36 -11.07
C MET A 105 4.82 -23.75 -12.41
N ASN A 106 5.70 -22.90 -12.96
CA ASN A 106 6.29 -23.08 -14.29
C ASN A 106 7.52 -24.00 -14.32
N SER A 107 8.37 -23.94 -13.30
CA SER A 107 9.58 -24.78 -13.18
C SER A 107 9.26 -26.28 -13.15
N HIS A 108 8.06 -26.65 -12.72
CA HIS A 108 7.66 -28.06 -12.54
C HIS A 108 6.71 -28.60 -13.62
N LEU A 109 6.20 -27.78 -14.55
CA LEU A 109 5.53 -28.27 -15.77
C LEU A 109 6.51 -28.93 -16.75
N LYS A 110 7.80 -28.59 -16.65
CA LYS A 110 8.87 -29.20 -17.46
C LYS A 110 9.37 -30.53 -16.90
N ASP A 111 9.00 -30.89 -15.67
CA ASP A 111 9.44 -32.12 -15.02
C ASP A 111 8.25 -32.95 -14.51
N VAL A 112 8.09 -34.12 -15.14
CA VAL A 112 7.43 -35.33 -14.64
C VAL A 112 5.94 -35.55 -14.96
N GLY A 113 5.72 -36.70 -15.61
CA GLY A 113 4.44 -37.39 -15.76
C GLY A 113 3.77 -37.77 -14.43
N LYS A 114 2.51 -38.17 -14.55
CA LYS A 114 1.42 -37.98 -13.57
C LYS A 114 1.48 -38.75 -12.22
N LYS A 115 2.60 -39.30 -11.72
CA LYS A 115 2.58 -40.15 -10.50
C LYS A 115 3.83 -40.07 -9.60
N ASN A 116 4.24 -38.87 -9.16
CA ASN A 116 5.38 -38.72 -8.24
C ASN A 116 4.99 -38.07 -6.88
N PRO A 117 5.54 -38.53 -5.72
CA PRO A 117 5.36 -37.91 -4.39
C PRO A 117 5.77 -36.42 -4.33
N GLU A 118 6.57 -35.96 -5.29
CA GLU A 118 6.93 -34.55 -5.47
C GLU A 118 5.71 -33.66 -5.73
N ARG A 119 4.64 -34.20 -6.32
CA ARG A 119 3.41 -33.44 -6.58
C ARG A 119 2.70 -33.01 -5.30
N GLN A 120 2.70 -33.82 -4.24
CA GLN A 120 2.11 -33.43 -2.95
C GLN A 120 2.92 -32.33 -2.28
N LYS A 121 4.25 -32.37 -2.36
CA LYS A 121 5.11 -31.31 -1.84
C LYS A 121 4.89 -29.98 -2.58
N ILE A 122 4.66 -30.04 -3.90
CA ILE A 122 4.37 -28.85 -4.72
C ILE A 122 3.02 -28.22 -4.34
N GLU A 123 1.98 -29.04 -4.15
CA GLU A 123 0.68 -28.53 -3.68
C GLU A 123 0.80 -27.86 -2.31
N THR A 124 1.63 -28.39 -1.41
CA THR A 124 1.94 -27.73 -0.13
C THR A 124 2.65 -26.39 -0.33
N ILE A 125 3.72 -26.34 -1.13
CA ILE A 125 4.45 -25.10 -1.41
C ILE A 125 3.53 -24.04 -2.05
N LYS A 126 2.68 -24.45 -3.01
CA LYS A 126 1.68 -23.58 -3.64
C LYS A 126 0.73 -22.98 -2.59
N ARG A 127 0.26 -23.80 -1.65
CA ARG A 127 -0.63 -23.35 -0.55
C ARG A 127 0.09 -22.36 0.35
N ASP A 128 1.34 -22.64 0.75
CA ASP A 128 2.12 -21.76 1.61
C ASP A 128 2.33 -20.38 0.98
N TYR A 129 2.63 -20.33 -0.32
CA TYR A 129 2.72 -19.06 -1.07
C TYR A 129 1.39 -18.33 -1.14
N ILE A 130 0.30 -19.03 -1.46
CA ILE A 130 -1.04 -18.43 -1.52
C ILE A 130 -1.45 -17.83 -0.18
N GLU A 131 -1.22 -18.55 0.92
CA GLU A 131 -1.51 -18.07 2.27
C GLU A 131 -0.69 -16.82 2.61
N LEU A 132 0.60 -16.83 2.26
CA LEU A 132 1.48 -15.67 2.48
C LEU A 132 1.04 -14.45 1.64
N ILE A 133 0.71 -14.66 0.36
CA ILE A 133 0.24 -13.59 -0.54
C ILE A 133 -1.07 -13.02 -0.03
N ASN A 134 -2.04 -13.87 0.31
CA ASN A 134 -3.33 -13.43 0.86
C ASN A 134 -3.14 -12.61 2.14
N LYS A 135 -2.30 -13.08 3.07
CA LYS A 135 -2.01 -12.34 4.29
C LYS A 135 -1.42 -10.95 4.01
N LYS A 136 -0.50 -10.83 3.06
CA LYS A 136 0.07 -9.54 2.68
C LYS A 136 -0.95 -8.65 1.95
N ALA A 137 -1.82 -9.24 1.13
CA ALA A 137 -2.90 -8.54 0.45
C ALA A 137 -3.89 -7.96 1.46
N ASP A 138 -4.30 -8.75 2.46
CA ASP A 138 -5.16 -8.32 3.56
C ASP A 138 -4.51 -7.16 4.35
N MET A 139 -3.20 -7.25 4.62
CA MET A 139 -2.46 -6.16 5.27
C MET A 139 -2.47 -4.88 4.43
N ALA A 140 -2.33 -4.98 3.11
CA ALA A 140 -2.37 -3.84 2.21
C ALA A 140 -3.79 -3.25 2.13
N GLN A 141 -4.83 -4.08 2.02
CA GLN A 141 -6.22 -3.64 2.03
C GLN A 141 -6.60 -2.96 3.36
N ASN A 142 -6.18 -3.50 4.50
CA ASN A 142 -6.36 -2.85 5.81
C ASN A 142 -5.67 -1.47 5.83
N PHE A 143 -4.46 -1.39 5.27
CA PHE A 143 -3.77 -0.12 5.17
C PHE A 143 -4.58 0.91 4.38
N PHE A 144 -5.07 0.56 3.19
CA PHE A 144 -5.79 1.50 2.32
C PHE A 144 -7.20 1.84 2.81
N SER A 145 -7.89 0.93 3.49
CA SER A 145 -9.25 1.18 4.01
C SER A 145 -9.28 1.95 5.33
N GLN A 146 -8.23 1.84 6.16
CA GLN A 146 -8.26 2.41 7.51
C GLN A 146 -7.01 3.21 7.83
N LYS A 147 -5.84 2.56 7.71
CA LYS A 147 -4.60 3.13 8.25
C LYS A 147 -4.20 4.41 7.54
N ILE A 148 -4.38 4.47 6.22
CA ILE A 148 -4.02 5.64 5.42
C ILE A 148 -4.74 6.90 5.91
N TYR A 149 -6.03 6.81 6.23
CA TYR A 149 -6.82 7.93 6.75
C TYR A 149 -6.35 8.39 8.13
N THR A 150 -6.05 7.44 9.03
CA THR A 150 -5.46 7.76 10.34
C THR A 150 -4.12 8.48 10.19
N LEU A 151 -3.31 8.09 9.21
CA LEU A 151 -2.04 8.76 8.92
C LEU A 151 -2.25 10.15 8.34
N MET A 152 -3.24 10.32 7.44
CA MET A 152 -3.60 11.63 6.90
C MET A 152 -4.08 12.60 7.97
N GLU A 153 -4.93 12.15 8.90
CA GLU A 153 -5.40 12.99 10.02
C GLU A 153 -4.25 13.42 10.91
N ARG A 154 -3.36 12.49 11.29
CA ARG A 154 -2.17 12.84 12.08
C ARG A 154 -1.27 13.84 11.38
N LEU A 155 -1.11 13.69 10.06
CA LEU A 155 -0.31 14.61 9.28
C LEU A 155 -0.95 16.00 9.26
N LYS A 156 -2.27 16.06 9.04
CA LYS A 156 -3.07 17.28 9.08
C LYS A 156 -2.93 18.02 10.42
N ASP A 157 -3.08 17.30 11.53
CA ASP A 157 -2.97 17.86 12.88
C ASP A 157 -1.57 18.44 13.15
N GLU A 158 -0.52 17.75 12.69
CA GLU A 158 0.85 18.24 12.82
C GLU A 158 1.11 19.44 11.89
N THR A 159 0.52 19.49 10.69
CA THR A 159 0.55 20.69 9.83
C THR A 159 -0.09 21.88 10.52
N GLU A 160 -1.31 21.74 11.05
CA GLU A 160 -2.02 22.82 11.75
C GLU A 160 -1.22 23.32 12.95
N ARG A 161 -0.65 22.39 13.72
CA ARG A 161 0.22 22.71 14.84
C ARG A 161 1.41 23.55 14.36
N LEU A 162 2.14 23.11 13.34
CA LEU A 162 3.31 23.83 12.84
C LEU A 162 2.94 25.20 12.28
N GLU A 163 1.91 25.30 11.45
CA GLU A 163 1.47 26.60 10.88
C GLU A 163 1.05 27.59 11.98
N SER A 164 0.42 27.12 13.06
CA SER A 164 0.06 27.98 14.20
C SER A 164 1.28 28.56 14.95
N TYR A 165 2.43 27.88 14.94
CA TYR A 165 3.66 28.39 15.54
C TYR A 165 4.37 29.43 14.66
N TYR A 166 4.16 29.39 13.34
CA TYR A 166 4.84 30.26 12.38
C TYR A 166 4.02 31.47 11.93
N GLN A 167 2.77 31.62 12.35
CA GLN A 167 2.08 32.90 12.21
C GLN A 167 2.78 33.94 13.10
N PRO A 168 3.43 34.98 12.54
CA PRO A 168 3.88 36.10 13.35
C PRO A 168 2.67 36.71 14.04
N GLU A 169 2.83 37.24 15.25
CA GLU A 169 1.87 38.20 15.81
C GLU A 169 1.83 39.45 14.91
N GLU A 170 1.20 39.37 13.73
CA GLU A 170 0.82 40.54 12.96
C GLU A 170 -0.40 41.16 13.64
N GLY A 171 -0.12 41.97 14.67
CA GLY A 171 -1.05 42.93 15.26
C GLY A 171 -1.50 42.61 16.68
N ARG A 172 -0.72 43.06 17.67
CA ARG A 172 -1.24 43.54 18.96
C ARG A 172 -0.90 45.01 19.11
#